data_AF-A0A976HKS5-F1
#
_entry.id   AF-A0A976HKS5-F1
#
_cell.length_a   1.000
_cell.length_b   1.000
_cell.length_c   1.000
_cell.angle_alpha   90.00
_cell.angle_beta   90.00
_cell.angle_gamma   90.00
#
_symmetry.space_group_name_H-M   'P 1'
#
loop_
_entity.id
_entity.type
_entity.pdbx_description
1 polymer ?
#
loop_
_entity_poly.entity_id
_entity_poly.type
_entity_poly.pdbx_seq_one_letter_code
_entity_poly.pdbx_strand_id
1 'polypeptide(L)'
;MFLPFFQTLREEGVPVSLREFLAFLEGMAAGLVIYDPEGFYHLARTILVKDERHIDRFDRAFARSFAGLEGITPDQVLEALNLPKDWLEKLAERHLSSEEREAIQALG
;
A
#
# COMPACT_ATOMS: atom_id res chain seq x y z
N MET A 1 -8.12 5.82 -1.39
CA MET A 1 -7.42 4.70 -2.06
C MET A 1 -8.32 3.49 -2.27
N PHE A 2 -8.78 2.79 -1.21
CA PHE A 2 -9.50 1.52 -1.36
C PHE A 2 -10.92 1.60 -1.92
N LEU A 3 -11.67 2.67 -1.61
CA LEU A 3 -13.03 2.84 -2.13
C LEU A 3 -13.05 3.07 -3.65
N PRO A 4 -12.17 3.91 -4.23
CA PRO A 4 -11.97 3.95 -5.69
C PRO A 4 -11.60 2.60 -6.29
N PHE A 5 -10.65 1.85 -5.68
CA PHE A 5 -10.29 0.51 -6.16
C PHE A 5 -11.49 -0.45 -6.20
N PHE A 6 -12.34 -0.43 -5.17
CA PHE A 6 -13.58 -1.20 -5.12
C PHE A 6 -14.56 -0.83 -6.24
N GLN A 7 -14.65 0.45 -6.58
CA GLN A 7 -15.48 0.92 -7.71
C GLN A 7 -14.89 0.45 -9.03
N THR A 8 -13.58 0.58 -9.23
CA THR A 8 -12.89 0.12 -10.45
C THR A 8 -13.06 -1.38 -10.69
N LEU A 9 -13.03 -2.20 -9.64
CA LEU A 9 -13.32 -3.64 -9.75
C LEU A 9 -14.72 -3.90 -10.31
N ARG A 10 -15.73 -3.14 -9.86
CA ARG A 10 -17.11 -3.27 -10.36
C ARG A 10 -17.24 -2.77 -11.79
N GLU A 11 -16.57 -1.68 -12.14
CA GLU A 11 -16.52 -1.14 -13.51
C GLU A 11 -15.91 -2.14 -14.49
N GLU A 12 -14.82 -2.82 -14.10
CA GLU A 12 -14.17 -3.87 -14.89
C GLU A 12 -14.94 -5.21 -14.90
N GLY A 13 -16.07 -5.28 -14.18
CA GLY A 13 -16.95 -6.42 -14.17
C GLY A 13 -16.46 -7.59 -13.33
N VAL A 14 -15.68 -7.36 -12.25
CA VAL A 14 -15.48 -8.37 -11.21
C VAL A 14 -16.62 -8.26 -10.17
N PRO A 15 -17.33 -9.38 -9.87
CA PRO A 15 -18.55 -9.37 -9.05
C PRO A 15 -18.23 -9.30 -7.55
N VAL A 16 -17.52 -8.25 -7.13
CA VAL A 16 -17.09 -8.07 -5.75
C VAL A 16 -18.24 -7.63 -4.84
N SER A 17 -18.44 -8.39 -3.76
CA SER A 17 -19.42 -8.11 -2.72
C SER A 17 -18.88 -7.17 -1.65
N LEU A 18 -19.78 -6.53 -0.91
CA LEU A 18 -19.39 -5.69 0.23
C LEU A 18 -18.66 -6.50 1.31
N ARG A 19 -19.07 -7.75 1.54
CA ARG A 19 -18.47 -8.62 2.55
C ARG A 19 -17.01 -8.94 2.23
N GLU A 20 -16.72 -9.22 0.96
CA GLU A 20 -15.34 -9.47 0.52
C GLU A 20 -14.48 -8.23 0.66
N PHE A 21 -15.03 -7.06 0.32
CA PHE A 21 -14.32 -5.81 0.49
C PHE A 21 -14.03 -5.50 1.96
N LEU A 22 -14.98 -5.74 2.87
CA LEU A 22 -14.75 -5.59 4.31
C LEU A 22 -13.69 -6.57 4.82
N ALA A 23 -13.72 -7.83 4.39
CA ALA A 23 -12.69 -8.81 4.75
C ALA A 23 -11.29 -8.40 4.26
N PHE A 24 -11.20 -7.78 3.09
CA PHE A 24 -9.95 -7.22 2.57
C PHE A 24 -9.43 -6.08 3.48
N LEU A 25 -10.31 -5.17 3.88
CA LEU A 25 -9.95 -4.08 4.79
C LEU A 25 -9.55 -4.60 6.18
N GLU A 26 -10.21 -5.63 6.69
CA GLU A 26 -9.83 -6.31 7.93
C GLU A 26 -8.44 -6.92 7.83
N GLY A 27 -8.11 -7.58 6.72
CA GLY A 27 -6.77 -8.14 6.48
C GLY A 27 -5.68 -7.06 6.43
N MET A 28 -5.97 -5.92 5.81
CA MET A 28 -5.07 -4.76 5.82
C MET A 28 -4.91 -4.17 7.22
N ALA A 29 -6.00 -4.02 7.97
CA ALA A 29 -5.97 -3.49 9.34
C ALA A 29 -5.23 -4.43 10.31
N ALA A 30 -5.29 -5.74 10.08
CA ALA A 30 -4.53 -6.74 10.83
C ALA A 30 -3.04 -6.80 10.45
N GLY A 31 -2.60 -6.06 9.44
CA GLY A 31 -1.21 -6.04 8.99
C GLY A 31 -0.75 -7.36 8.36
N LEU A 32 -1.67 -8.10 7.70
CA LEU A 32 -1.31 -9.36 7.02
C LEU A 32 -0.28 -9.16 5.90
N VAL A 33 -0.26 -7.97 5.32
CA VAL A 33 0.75 -7.54 4.35
C VAL A 33 1.13 -6.11 4.68
N ILE A 34 2.43 -5.85 4.84
CA ILE A 34 2.97 -4.53 5.17
C ILE A 34 4.20 -4.31 4.28
N TYR A 35 4.27 -3.14 3.64
CA TYR A 35 5.39 -2.71 2.78
C TYR A 35 5.73 -3.68 1.62
N ASP A 36 4.76 -4.49 1.19
CA ASP A 36 4.93 -5.47 0.11
C ASP A 36 3.82 -5.30 -0.95
N PRO A 37 4.12 -4.67 -2.09
CA PRO A 37 3.17 -4.50 -3.18
C PRO A 37 2.69 -5.81 -3.81
N GLU A 38 3.56 -6.82 -3.91
CA GLU A 38 3.20 -8.13 -4.47
C GLU A 38 2.28 -8.87 -3.51
N GLY A 39 2.62 -8.89 -2.21
CA GLY A 39 1.75 -9.42 -1.17
C GLY A 39 0.38 -8.74 -1.17
N PHE A 40 0.34 -7.43 -1.40
CA PHE A 40 -0.91 -6.67 -1.44
C PHE A 40 -1.76 -7.10 -2.63
N TYR A 41 -1.15 -7.24 -3.81
CA TYR A 41 -1.80 -7.77 -5.01
C TYR A 41 -2.40 -9.16 -4.75
N HIS A 42 -1.63 -10.07 -4.16
CA HIS A 42 -2.07 -11.44 -3.88
C HIS A 42 -3.16 -11.51 -2.81
N LEU A 43 -3.06 -10.73 -1.74
CA LEU A 43 -4.10 -10.64 -0.71
C LEU A 43 -5.41 -10.12 -1.31
N ALA A 44 -5.34 -9.03 -2.08
CA ALA A 44 -6.50 -8.46 -2.75
C ALA A 44 -7.14 -9.48 -3.71
N ARG A 45 -6.35 -10.15 -4.55
CA ARG A 45 -6.85 -11.16 -5.50
C ARG A 45 -7.51 -12.34 -4.79
N THR A 46 -6.90 -12.83 -3.72
CA THR A 46 -7.42 -13.96 -2.92
C THR A 46 -8.76 -13.63 -2.26
N ILE A 47 -8.90 -12.41 -1.75
CA ILE A 47 -10.11 -12.01 -1.04
C ILE A 47 -11.21 -11.51 -1.98
N LEU A 48 -10.89 -10.86 -3.09
CA LEU A 48 -11.86 -10.15 -3.92
C LEU A 48 -12.29 -10.93 -5.19
N VAL A 49 -11.59 -12.00 -5.55
CA VAL A 49 -11.90 -12.84 -6.71
C VAL A 49 -12.30 -14.24 -6.24
N LYS A 50 -13.51 -14.68 -6.58
CA LYS A 50 -14.05 -16.01 -6.18
C LYS A 50 -14.13 -17.04 -7.29
N ASP A 51 -13.88 -16.59 -8.51
CA ASP A 51 -14.00 -17.40 -9.69
C ASP A 51 -12.91 -16.95 -10.66
N GLU A 52 -12.15 -17.92 -11.16
CA GLU A 52 -10.99 -17.74 -12.00
C GLU A 52 -11.28 -16.95 -13.28
N ARG A 53 -12.53 -16.99 -13.77
CA ARG A 53 -12.96 -16.26 -14.98
C ARG A 53 -12.86 -14.74 -14.83
N HIS A 54 -12.71 -14.24 -13.60
CA HIS A 54 -12.57 -12.82 -13.31
C HIS A 54 -11.12 -12.39 -13.04
N ILE A 55 -10.14 -13.30 -13.12
CA ILE A 55 -8.72 -12.98 -12.89
C ILE A 55 -8.25 -11.86 -13.83
N ASP A 56 -8.46 -12.03 -15.14
CA ASP A 56 -8.00 -11.02 -16.12
C ASP A 56 -8.66 -9.65 -15.90
N ARG A 57 -9.90 -9.64 -15.40
CA ARG A 57 -10.64 -8.42 -15.09
C ARG A 57 -10.07 -7.73 -13.85
N PHE A 58 -9.74 -8.53 -12.83
CA PHE A 58 -9.06 -8.06 -11.63
C PHE A 58 -7.70 -7.44 -11.99
N ASP A 59 -6.92 -8.11 -12.84
CA ASP A 59 -5.59 -7.61 -13.23
C ASP A 59 -5.66 -6.25 -13.93
N ARG A 60 -6.63 -6.07 -14.84
CA ARG A 60 -6.89 -4.75 -15.45
C ARG A 60 -7.32 -3.71 -14.43
N ALA A 61 -8.24 -4.05 -13.53
CA ALA A 61 -8.73 -3.14 -12.49
C ALA A 61 -7.61 -2.70 -11.55
N PHE A 62 -6.73 -3.64 -11.18
CA PHE A 62 -5.59 -3.41 -10.32
C PHE A 62 -4.58 -2.50 -11.03
N ALA A 63 -4.18 -2.84 -12.25
CA ALA A 63 -3.28 -2.01 -13.06
C ALA A 63 -3.83 -0.59 -13.23
N ARG A 64 -5.13 -0.43 -13.54
CA ARG A 64 -5.78 0.88 -13.67
C ARG A 64 -5.80 1.68 -12.36
N SER A 65 -6.00 1.00 -11.23
CA SER A 65 -6.13 1.66 -9.92
C SER A 65 -4.79 2.11 -9.33
N PHE A 66 -3.71 1.42 -9.68
CA PHE A 66 -2.37 1.64 -9.14
C PHE A 66 -1.36 2.11 -10.20
N ALA A 67 -1.82 2.37 -11.43
CA ALA A 67 -1.02 2.98 -12.48
C ALA A 67 -0.40 4.31 -12.00
N GLY A 68 0.91 4.45 -12.21
CA GLY A 68 1.66 5.66 -11.83
C GLY A 68 2.19 5.68 -10.40
N LEU A 69 1.88 4.68 -9.55
CA LEU A 69 2.50 4.58 -8.23
C LEU A 69 3.97 4.16 -8.29
N GLU A 70 4.38 3.44 -9.33
CA GLU A 70 5.77 2.99 -9.53
C GLU A 70 6.78 4.14 -9.67
N GLY A 71 6.30 5.34 -10.05
CA GLY A 71 7.14 6.53 -10.22
C GLY A 71 7.22 7.44 -8.99
N ILE A 72 6.55 7.10 -7.89
CA ILE A 72 6.53 7.95 -6.70
C ILE A 72 7.81 7.72 -5.90
N THR A 73 8.63 8.76 -5.77
CA THR A 73 9.85 8.70 -4.96
C THR A 73 9.52 8.78 -3.46
N PRO A 74 10.36 8.21 -2.58
CA PRO A 74 10.20 8.39 -1.14
C PRO A 74 10.09 9.85 -0.71
N ASP A 75 10.81 10.75 -1.38
CA ASP A 75 10.74 12.20 -1.14
C ASP A 75 9.36 12.77 -1.45
N GLN A 76 8.73 12.35 -2.56
CA GLN A 76 7.38 12.77 -2.93
C GLN A 76 6.33 12.23 -1.95
N VAL A 77 6.52 11.01 -1.43
CA VAL A 77 5.67 10.47 -0.35
C VAL A 77 5.80 11.33 0.90
N LEU A 78 7.04 11.69 1.27
CA LEU A 78 7.32 12.47 2.47
C LEU A 78 6.76 13.89 2.39
N GLU A 79 6.90 14.53 1.22
CA GLU A 79 6.31 15.83 0.93
C GLU A 79 4.77 15.79 0.99
N ALA A 80 4.14 14.76 0.40
CA ALA A 80 2.69 14.59 0.42
C ALA A 80 2.13 14.32 1.84
N LEU A 81 2.91 13.66 2.69
CA LEU A 81 2.56 13.43 4.10
C LEU A 81 2.73 14.69 4.97
N ASN A 82 3.33 15.76 4.43
CA ASN A 82 3.60 17.03 5.11
C ASN A 82 4.25 16.82 6.50
N LEU A 83 5.14 15.84 6.58
CA LEU A 83 5.80 15.42 7.81
C LEU A 83 6.82 16.50 8.23
N PRO A 84 6.70 17.08 9.43
CA PRO A 84 7.68 18.05 9.91
C PRO A 84 9.06 17.39 10.05
N LYS A 85 10.08 17.98 9.44
CA LYS A 85 11.46 17.48 9.48
C LYS A 85 11.96 17.32 10.92
N ASP A 86 11.63 18.29 11.76
CA ASP A 86 12.00 18.34 13.19
C ASP A 86 11.39 17.18 13.99
N TRP A 87 10.24 16.65 13.54
CA TRP A 87 9.61 15.48 14.15
C TRP A 87 10.35 14.18 13.78
N LEU A 88 10.80 14.06 12.53
CA LEU A 88 11.63 12.93 12.08
C LEU A 88 13.00 12.92 12.76
N GLU A 89 13.65 14.08 12.90
CA GLU A 89 14.93 14.21 13.61
C GLU A 89 14.78 13.74 15.07
N LYS A 90 13.72 14.17 15.76
CA LYS A 90 13.41 13.71 17.13
C LYS A 90 13.06 12.23 17.23
N LEU A 91 12.44 11.65 16.19
CA LEU A 91 12.13 10.23 16.12
C LEU A 91 13.44 9.42 15.94
N ALA A 92 14.32 9.86 15.05
CA ALA A 92 15.65 9.28 14.85
C ALA A 92 16.49 9.35 16.13
N GLU A 93 16.47 10.48 16.84
CA GLU A 93 17.09 10.65 18.16
C GLU A 93 16.50 9.77 19.27
N ARG A 94 15.29 9.22 19.09
CA ARG A 94 14.69 8.30 20.07
C ARG A 94 14.92 6.84 19.77
N HIS A 95 15.09 6.50 18.49
CA HIS A 95 15.10 5.11 18.03
C HIS A 95 16.47 4.61 17.56
N LEU A 96 17.40 5.49 17.21
CA LEU A 96 18.76 5.10 16.84
C LEU A 96 19.66 4.99 18.08
N SER A 97 20.45 3.92 18.16
CA SER A 97 21.57 3.80 19.09
C SER A 97 22.66 4.84 18.79
N SER A 98 23.57 5.07 19.74
CA SER A 98 24.67 6.02 19.57
C SER A 98 25.56 5.68 18.37
N GLU A 99 25.85 4.39 18.13
CA GLU A 99 26.64 3.93 16.98
C GLU A 99 25.91 4.18 15.65
N GLU A 100 24.59 3.95 15.58
CA GLU A 100 23.82 4.18 14.36
C GLU A 100 23.71 5.68 14.02
N ARG A 101 23.69 6.56 15.03
CA ARG A 101 23.71 8.01 14.81
C ARG A 101 25.05 8.48 14.25
N GLU A 102 26.16 8.00 14.81
CA GLU A 102 27.50 8.34 14.32
C GLU A 102 27.73 7.87 12.89
N ALA A 103 27.24 6.67 12.55
CA ALA A 103 27.32 6.14 11.18
C ALA A 103 26.56 7.02 10.17
N ILE A 104 25.34 7.47 10.53
CA ILE A 104 24.54 8.37 9.67
C ILE A 104 25.23 9.73 9.51
N GLN A 105 25.86 10.24 10.58
CA GLN A 105 26.56 11.52 10.55
C GLN A 105 27.85 11.47 9.71
N ALA A 106 28.50 10.31 9.62
CA ALA A 106 29.69 10.08 8.78
C ALA A 106 29.37 9.89 7.28
N LEU A 107 28.09 9.67 6.94
CA LEU A 107 27.60 9.44 5.57
C LEU A 107 27.06 10.72 4.88
N GLY A 108 26.98 11.84 5.60
CA GLY A 108 26.60 13.17 5.07
C GLY A 108 27.79 14.12 4.95
#